data_AF-A0A524D8V4-F1
#
_entry.id   AF-A0A524D8V4-F1
#
_cell.length_a   1.000
_cell.length_b   1.000
_cell.length_c   1.000
_cell.angle_alpha   90.00
_cell.angle_beta   90.00
_cell.angle_gamma   90.00
#
_symmetry.space_group_name_H-M   'P 1'
#
loop_
_entity.id
_entity.type
_entity.pdbx_description
1 polymer ?
#
loop_
_entity_poly.entity_id
_entity_poly.type
_entity_poly.pdbx_seq_one_letter_code
_entity_poly.pdbx_strand_id
1 'polypeptide(L)'
;MVPDIWFYTVLGILIAFIVFFVVFMIWLKTQFPHPLMMTVLSTLHSALFGYEKAMIELIGGRGYKSHVFPEIVKTMKNIKDADPTISDIFDSKNALEAMQKWMEVLKMTGITENGRVVQDSENEYRIVIPNCALHDPIHEIIGDQKGICPMALILASASAVTDDIGEMEINYSDFTPTGTNTSLKILKEPEKKE
;
A
#
# COMPACT_ATOMS: atom_id res chain seq x y z
N MET A 1 -28.10 -3.38 -20.29
CA MET A 1 -28.25 -2.95 -18.88
C MET A 1 -28.16 -4.17 -17.95
N VAL A 2 -27.00 -4.83 -17.96
CA VAL A 2 -26.64 -6.04 -17.17
C VAL A 2 -25.18 -5.98 -16.64
N PRO A 3 -24.22 -5.22 -17.24
CA PRO A 3 -22.85 -5.13 -16.73
C PRO A 3 -22.75 -4.59 -15.30
N ASP A 4 -23.61 -3.64 -14.94
CA ASP A 4 -23.53 -2.93 -13.66
C ASP A 4 -23.82 -3.85 -12.48
N ILE A 5 -24.82 -4.74 -12.59
CA ILE A 5 -25.20 -5.67 -11.51
C ILE A 5 -24.05 -6.63 -11.22
N TRP A 6 -23.38 -7.15 -12.26
CA TRP A 6 -22.23 -8.04 -12.08
C TRP A 6 -21.03 -7.31 -11.47
N PHE A 7 -20.75 -6.09 -11.91
CA PHE A 7 -19.68 -5.28 -11.32
C PHE A 7 -19.93 -4.99 -9.83
N TYR A 8 -21.12 -4.54 -9.45
CA TYR A 8 -21.46 -4.27 -8.05
C TYR A 8 -21.54 -5.54 -7.20
N THR A 9 -21.95 -6.66 -7.76
CA THR A 9 -21.97 -7.95 -7.04
C THR A 9 -20.55 -8.44 -6.78
N VAL A 10 -19.67 -8.39 -7.77
CA VAL A 10 -18.25 -8.76 -7.61
C VAL A 10 -17.55 -7.82 -6.64
N LEU A 11 -17.78 -6.50 -6.76
CA LEU A 11 -17.23 -5.50 -5.86
C LEU A 11 -17.75 -5.69 -4.43
N GLY A 12 -19.04 -5.99 -4.25
CA GLY A 12 -19.65 -6.24 -2.95
C GLY A 12 -19.11 -7.49 -2.26
N ILE A 13 -18.93 -8.59 -3.02
CA ILE A 13 -18.30 -9.81 -2.51
C ILE A 13 -16.84 -9.53 -2.12
N LEU A 14 -16.11 -8.73 -2.90
CA LEU A 14 -14.74 -8.35 -2.61
C LEU A 14 -14.64 -7.52 -1.33
N ILE A 15 -15.50 -6.52 -1.15
CA ILE A 15 -15.56 -5.69 0.06
C ILE A 15 -15.90 -6.56 1.28
N ALA A 16 -16.90 -7.44 1.16
CA ALA A 16 -17.27 -8.35 2.24
C ALA A 16 -16.12 -9.30 2.61
N PHE A 17 -15.37 -9.80 1.62
CA PHE A 17 -14.20 -10.62 1.84
C PHE A 17 -13.09 -9.83 2.54
N ILE A 18 -12.80 -8.60 2.12
CA ILE A 18 -11.79 -7.74 2.75
C ILE A 18 -12.17 -7.39 4.19
N VAL A 19 -13.42 -7.02 4.45
CA VAL A 19 -13.89 -6.68 5.80
C VAL A 19 -13.86 -7.91 6.72
N PHE A 20 -14.35 -9.06 6.24
CA PHE A 20 -14.21 -10.33 6.96
C PHE A 20 -12.75 -10.62 7.25
N PHE A 21 -11.87 -10.41 6.27
CA PHE A 21 -10.44 -10.67 6.39
C PHE A 21 -9.75 -9.75 7.40
N VAL A 22 -10.07 -8.45 7.42
CA VAL A 22 -9.53 -7.49 8.39
C VAL A 22 -9.98 -7.83 9.81
N VAL A 23 -11.28 -8.12 10.00
CA VAL A 23 -11.82 -8.52 11.31
C VAL A 23 -11.22 -9.85 11.77
N PHE A 24 -11.09 -10.81 10.86
CA PHE A 24 -10.46 -12.10 11.12
C PHE A 24 -8.97 -11.97 11.43
N MET A 25 -8.25 -11.06 10.77
CA MET A 25 -6.84 -10.76 11.05
C MET A 25 -6.66 -10.07 12.41
N ILE A 26 -7.53 -9.13 12.77
CA ILE A 26 -7.53 -8.50 14.10
C ILE A 26 -7.80 -9.55 15.17
N TRP A 27 -8.77 -10.43 14.94
CA TRP A 27 -9.08 -11.54 15.84
C TRP A 27 -7.93 -12.55 15.93
N LEU A 28 -7.31 -12.93 14.81
CA LEU A 28 -6.14 -13.83 14.80
C LEU A 28 -4.90 -13.22 15.47
N LYS A 29 -4.68 -11.91 15.32
CA LYS A 29 -3.61 -11.16 16.00
C LYS A 29 -3.76 -11.23 17.52
N THR A 30 -4.98 -11.39 18.03
CA THR A 30 -5.24 -11.60 19.46
C THR A 30 -5.12 -13.06 19.93
N GLN A 31 -5.00 -14.03 19.01
CA GLN A 31 -5.04 -15.47 19.34
C GLN A 31 -3.76 -16.24 19.00
N PHE A 32 -2.92 -15.79 18.05
CA PHE A 32 -1.73 -16.56 17.63
C PHE A 32 -0.52 -15.69 17.23
N PRO A 33 0.63 -15.78 17.93
CA PRO A 33 1.91 -15.34 17.41
C PRO A 33 2.60 -16.53 16.73
N HIS A 34 2.28 -16.84 15.48
CA HIS A 34 2.90 -17.99 14.79
C HIS A 34 3.19 -17.76 13.29
N PRO A 35 4.21 -18.47 12.71
CA PRO A 35 4.67 -18.36 11.32
C PRO A 35 3.57 -18.52 10.27
N LEU A 36 2.49 -19.23 10.60
CA LEU A 36 1.35 -19.46 9.72
C LEU A 36 0.62 -18.16 9.35
N MET A 37 0.57 -17.19 10.27
CA MET A 37 0.03 -15.85 9.99
C MET A 37 0.91 -15.08 8.99
N MET A 38 2.23 -15.23 9.08
CA MET A 38 3.15 -14.63 8.10
C MET A 38 3.03 -15.30 6.73
N THR A 39 2.82 -16.62 6.68
CA THR A 39 2.55 -17.34 5.41
C THR A 39 1.23 -16.89 4.77
N VAL A 40 0.17 -16.71 5.55
CA VAL A 40 -1.13 -16.21 5.06
C VAL A 40 -1.00 -14.77 4.57
N LEU A 41 -0.37 -13.89 5.37
CA LEU A 41 -0.13 -12.50 5.00
C LEU A 41 0.69 -12.42 3.71
N SER A 42 1.73 -13.24 3.60
CA SER A 42 2.53 -13.33 2.39
C SER A 42 1.74 -13.82 1.19
N THR A 43 0.91 -14.84 1.34
CA THR A 43 0.11 -15.38 0.23
C THR A 43 -0.84 -14.32 -0.32
N LEU A 44 -1.45 -13.54 0.57
CA LEU A 44 -2.35 -12.44 0.20
C LEU A 44 -1.59 -11.27 -0.41
N HIS A 45 -0.41 -10.98 0.11
CA HIS A 45 0.47 -9.97 -0.46
C HIS A 45 0.89 -10.35 -1.90
N SER A 46 1.23 -11.62 -2.14
CA SER A 46 1.50 -12.14 -3.48
C SER A 46 0.26 -12.15 -4.38
N ALA A 47 -0.93 -12.44 -3.84
CA ALA A 47 -2.18 -12.32 -4.57
C ALA A 47 -2.50 -10.86 -4.97
N LEU A 48 -2.16 -9.89 -4.11
CA LEU A 48 -2.28 -8.47 -4.42
C LEU A 48 -1.37 -8.06 -5.58
N PHE A 49 -0.14 -8.59 -5.66
CA PHE A 49 0.73 -8.40 -6.81
C PHE A 49 0.18 -9.00 -8.10
N GLY A 50 -0.34 -10.23 -8.03
CA GLY A 50 -1.00 -10.87 -9.18
C GLY A 50 -2.21 -10.07 -9.66
N TYR A 51 -2.99 -9.52 -8.74
CA TYR A 51 -4.14 -8.68 -9.04
C TYR A 51 -3.73 -7.32 -9.63
N GLU A 52 -2.73 -6.66 -9.05
CA GLU A 52 -2.17 -5.42 -9.59
C GLU A 52 -1.75 -5.61 -11.04
N LYS A 53 -0.99 -6.68 -11.33
CA LYS A 53 -0.56 -7.01 -12.69
C LYS A 53 -1.76 -7.23 -13.61
N ALA A 54 -2.71 -8.09 -13.22
CA ALA A 54 -3.88 -8.38 -14.04
C ALA A 54 -4.68 -7.11 -14.35
N MET A 55 -4.80 -6.20 -13.38
CA MET A 55 -5.46 -4.91 -13.58
C MET A 55 -4.64 -3.99 -14.49
N ILE A 56 -3.33 -3.90 -14.31
CA ILE A 56 -2.46 -3.11 -15.21
C ILE A 56 -2.51 -3.65 -16.64
N GLU A 57 -2.55 -4.97 -16.83
CA GLU A 57 -2.72 -5.60 -18.14
C GLU A 57 -4.10 -5.31 -18.75
N LEU A 58 -5.15 -5.32 -17.93
CA LEU A 58 -6.53 -5.15 -18.39
C LEU A 58 -6.89 -3.69 -18.71
N ILE A 59 -6.57 -2.76 -17.82
CA ILE A 59 -7.00 -1.35 -17.91
C ILE A 59 -5.85 -0.37 -18.13
N GLY A 60 -4.61 -0.88 -18.26
CA GLY A 60 -3.40 -0.08 -18.39
C GLY A 60 -2.99 0.57 -17.05
N GLY A 61 -1.71 0.88 -16.91
CA GLY A 61 -1.19 1.57 -15.71
C GLY A 61 -1.89 2.90 -15.41
N ARG A 62 -2.38 3.61 -16.45
CA ARG A 62 -3.17 4.84 -16.30
C ARG A 62 -4.58 4.57 -15.74
N GLY A 63 -5.22 3.48 -16.15
CA GLY A 63 -6.51 3.04 -15.62
C GLY A 63 -6.38 2.61 -14.16
N TYR A 64 -5.36 1.81 -13.86
CA TYR A 64 -5.04 1.39 -12.49
C TYR A 64 -4.88 2.60 -11.55
N LYS A 65 -4.05 3.58 -11.94
CA LYS A 65 -3.83 4.81 -11.17
C LYS A 65 -5.11 5.65 -10.98
N SER A 66 -5.97 5.73 -11.99
CA SER A 66 -7.18 6.57 -11.92
C SER A 66 -8.38 5.91 -11.22
N HIS A 67 -8.42 4.58 -11.12
CA HIS A 67 -9.58 3.85 -10.58
C HIS A 67 -9.28 3.07 -9.30
N VAL A 68 -8.08 2.48 -9.17
CA VAL A 68 -7.74 1.64 -8.01
C VAL A 68 -7.12 2.48 -6.90
N PHE A 69 -6.16 3.35 -7.23
CA PHE A 69 -5.45 4.16 -6.24
C PHE A 69 -6.38 5.07 -5.41
N PRO A 70 -7.39 5.77 -5.98
CA PRO A 70 -8.31 6.58 -5.19
C PRO A 70 -9.13 5.78 -4.17
N GLU A 71 -9.51 4.54 -4.49
CA GLU A 71 -10.25 3.69 -3.55
C GLU A 71 -9.35 3.18 -2.41
N ILE A 72 -8.05 2.98 -2.65
CA ILE A 72 -7.07 2.72 -1.59
C ILE A 72 -6.99 3.92 -0.65
N VAL A 73 -6.86 5.14 -1.19
CA VAL A 73 -6.83 6.38 -0.38
C VAL A 73 -8.12 6.54 0.44
N LYS A 74 -9.28 6.30 -0.16
CA LYS A 74 -10.57 6.34 0.53
C LYS A 74 -10.66 5.31 1.65
N THR A 75 -10.18 4.09 1.41
CA THR A 75 -10.12 3.04 2.43
C THR A 75 -9.22 3.46 3.60
N MET A 76 -8.05 4.05 3.30
CA MET A 76 -7.16 4.63 4.30
C MET A 76 -7.88 5.70 5.14
N LYS A 77 -8.58 6.65 4.50
CA LYS A 77 -9.36 7.68 5.23
C LYS A 77 -10.42 7.08 6.14
N ASN A 78 -11.08 5.99 5.74
CA ASN A 78 -12.10 5.34 6.55
C ASN A 78 -11.55 4.59 7.77
N ILE A 79 -10.26 4.24 7.76
CA ILE A 79 -9.61 3.58 8.91
C ILE A 79 -8.88 4.57 9.83
N LYS A 80 -8.97 5.89 9.57
CA LYS A 80 -8.30 6.93 10.37
C LYS A 80 -8.55 6.73 11.87
N ASP A 81 -9.79 6.50 12.27
CA ASP A 81 -10.18 6.41 13.68
C ASP A 81 -10.22 4.97 14.23
N ALA A 82 -9.74 3.99 13.44
CA ALA A 82 -9.79 2.58 13.82
C ALA A 82 -8.66 2.17 14.79
N ASP A 83 -7.51 2.87 14.75
CA ASP A 83 -6.36 2.61 15.61
C ASP A 83 -5.59 3.94 15.85
N PRO A 84 -5.27 4.29 17.11
CA PRO A 84 -4.56 5.54 17.42
C PRO A 84 -3.22 5.70 16.68
N THR A 85 -2.49 4.60 16.47
CA THR A 85 -1.20 4.58 15.75
C THR A 85 -1.40 4.94 14.27
N ILE A 86 -2.53 4.54 13.70
CA ILE A 86 -2.90 4.87 12.32
C ILE A 86 -3.46 6.29 12.24
N SER A 87 -4.20 6.76 13.24
CA SER A 87 -4.73 8.12 13.33
C SER A 87 -3.62 9.17 13.23
N ASP A 88 -2.49 8.96 13.92
CA ASP A 88 -1.35 9.88 13.95
C ASP A 88 -0.77 10.20 12.55
N ILE A 89 -0.96 9.30 11.59
CA ILE A 89 -0.50 9.44 10.21
C ILE A 89 -1.29 10.55 9.50
N PHE A 90 -2.59 10.67 9.80
CA PHE A 90 -3.48 11.67 9.21
C PHE A 90 -3.27 13.08 9.78
N ASP A 91 -2.53 13.19 10.89
CA ASP A 91 -2.20 14.47 11.52
C ASP A 91 -0.79 14.95 11.11
N SER A 92 -0.21 14.33 10.09
CA SER A 92 1.10 14.69 9.54
C SER A 92 1.04 16.00 8.76
N LYS A 93 2.08 16.83 8.89
CA LYS A 93 2.14 18.15 8.27
C LYS A 93 2.49 18.11 6.79
N ASN A 94 3.10 17.02 6.33
CA ASN A 94 3.50 16.85 4.93
C ASN A 94 3.64 15.37 4.57
N ALA A 95 3.82 15.12 3.26
CA ALA A 95 4.02 13.80 2.66
C ALA A 95 5.09 12.95 3.34
N LEU A 96 6.25 13.56 3.60
CA LEU A 96 7.41 12.88 4.14
C LEU A 96 7.15 12.41 5.57
N GLU A 97 6.56 13.27 6.39
CA GLU A 97 6.18 12.94 7.76
C GLU A 97 5.16 11.78 7.78
N ALA A 98 4.14 11.82 6.91
CA ALA A 98 3.15 10.74 6.81
C ALA A 98 3.78 9.40 6.41
N MET A 99 4.65 9.41 5.39
CA MET A 99 5.38 8.22 4.95
C MET A 99 6.32 7.68 6.04
N GLN A 100 6.97 8.56 6.81
CA GLN A 100 7.84 8.18 7.92
C GLN A 100 7.05 7.54 9.07
N LYS A 101 5.93 8.13 9.49
CA LYS A 101 5.07 7.53 10.51
C LYS A 101 4.55 6.16 10.09
N TRP A 102 4.14 6.01 8.83
CA TRP A 102 3.74 4.70 8.32
C TRP A 102 4.92 3.71 8.30
N MET A 103 6.14 4.15 7.97
CA MET A 103 7.33 3.30 8.06
C MET A 103 7.59 2.79 9.48
N GLU A 104 7.34 3.62 10.51
CA GLU A 104 7.44 3.17 11.90
C GLU A 104 6.39 2.09 12.23
N VAL A 105 5.18 2.19 11.68
CA VAL A 105 4.18 1.11 11.79
C VAL A 105 4.69 -0.20 11.15
N LEU A 106 5.35 -0.11 9.99
CA LEU A 106 5.95 -1.29 9.35
C LEU A 106 7.06 -1.91 10.22
N LYS A 107 7.83 -1.10 10.94
CA LYS A 107 8.84 -1.59 11.88
C LYS A 107 8.22 -2.25 13.10
N MET A 108 7.22 -1.61 13.71
CA MET A 108 6.50 -2.15 14.87
C MET A 108 5.82 -3.49 14.57
N THR A 109 5.39 -3.70 13.33
CA THR A 109 4.74 -4.94 12.88
C THR A 109 5.75 -6.04 12.49
N GLY A 110 7.05 -5.75 12.49
CA GLY A 110 8.09 -6.70 12.11
C GLY A 110 8.19 -6.96 10.62
N ILE A 111 7.57 -6.12 9.78
CA ILE A 111 7.66 -6.23 8.31
C ILE A 111 9.08 -5.89 7.83
N THR A 112 9.72 -4.91 8.47
CA THR A 112 11.11 -4.55 8.22
C THR A 112 11.72 -3.97 9.49
N GLU A 113 13.00 -4.22 9.75
CA GLU A 113 13.70 -3.57 10.88
C GLU A 113 14.28 -2.21 10.48
N ASN A 114 14.72 -2.08 9.23
CA ASN A 114 15.56 -0.97 8.76
C ASN A 114 14.93 -0.19 7.60
N GLY A 115 13.60 -0.31 7.46
CA GLY A 115 12.83 0.44 6.48
C GLY A 115 13.01 1.95 6.64
N ARG A 116 13.12 2.66 5.52
CA ARG A 116 13.32 4.11 5.51
C ARG A 116 12.76 4.77 4.25
N VAL A 117 12.48 6.06 4.38
CA VAL A 117 12.11 6.94 3.26
C VAL A 117 13.28 7.89 3.05
N VAL A 118 13.82 7.91 1.84
CA VAL A 118 14.92 8.79 1.42
C VAL A 118 14.33 9.87 0.53
N GLN A 119 14.62 11.14 0.82
CA GLN A 119 14.27 12.23 -0.07
C GLN A 119 15.42 12.46 -1.03
N ASP A 120 15.20 12.17 -2.32
CA ASP A 120 16.21 12.32 -3.38
C ASP A 120 16.23 13.77 -3.91
N SER A 121 15.07 14.43 -3.95
CA SER A 121 14.91 15.85 -4.25
C SER A 121 13.66 16.44 -3.58
N GLU A 122 13.37 17.73 -3.80
CA GLU A 122 12.19 18.40 -3.23
C GLU A 122 10.88 17.62 -3.46
N ASN A 123 10.75 17.00 -4.63
CA ASN A 123 9.55 16.28 -5.05
C ASN A 123 9.77 14.80 -5.36
N GLU A 124 10.97 14.26 -5.11
CA GLU A 124 11.29 12.86 -5.38
C GLU A 124 11.72 12.14 -4.11
N TYR A 125 11.09 11.00 -3.88
CA TYR A 125 11.24 10.19 -2.69
C TYR A 125 11.50 8.74 -3.09
N ARG A 126 12.20 8.03 -2.22
CA ARG A 126 12.54 6.64 -2.40
C ARG A 126 12.22 5.87 -1.13
N ILE A 127 11.32 4.92 -1.25
CA ILE A 127 10.91 4.04 -0.16
C ILE A 127 11.80 2.81 -0.23
N VAL A 128 12.60 2.57 0.80
CA VAL A 128 13.55 1.47 0.89
C VAL A 128 13.12 0.55 2.02
N ILE A 129 12.76 -0.69 1.70
CA ILE A 129 12.33 -1.71 2.65
C ILE A 129 13.30 -2.89 2.56
N PRO A 130 14.46 -2.85 3.23
CA PRO A 130 15.41 -3.95 3.25
C PRO A 130 14.94 -5.05 4.21
N ASN A 131 15.40 -6.28 3.97
CA ASN A 131 15.09 -7.46 4.80
C ASN A 131 13.60 -7.58 5.12
N CYS A 132 12.76 -7.38 4.11
CA CYS A 132 11.31 -7.46 4.23
C CYS A 132 10.94 -8.88 4.66
N ALA A 133 10.21 -9.05 5.76
CA ALA A 133 9.83 -10.37 6.27
C ALA A 133 8.96 -11.20 5.28
N LEU A 134 8.54 -10.59 4.18
CA LEU A 134 7.76 -11.20 3.12
C LEU A 134 8.58 -11.45 1.83
N HIS A 135 9.89 -11.13 1.79
CA HIS A 135 10.67 -11.13 0.54
C HIS A 135 10.72 -12.49 -0.16
N ASP A 136 11.02 -13.57 0.56
CA ASP A 136 11.20 -14.91 -0.02
C ASP A 136 9.95 -15.41 -0.76
N PRO A 137 8.78 -15.52 -0.08
CA PRO A 137 7.56 -15.99 -0.73
C PRO A 137 7.02 -15.03 -1.78
N ILE A 138 7.36 -13.73 -1.73
CA ILE A 138 6.95 -12.76 -2.75
C ILE A 138 7.84 -12.87 -4.00
N HIS A 139 9.15 -12.92 -3.85
CA HIS A 139 10.08 -12.97 -4.99
C HIS A 139 9.97 -14.29 -5.76
N GLU A 140 9.66 -15.39 -5.07
CA GLU A 140 9.37 -16.67 -5.71
C GLU A 140 8.11 -16.60 -6.60
N ILE A 141 7.08 -15.86 -6.18
CA ILE A 141 5.80 -15.76 -6.90
C ILE A 141 5.83 -14.67 -7.98
N ILE A 142 6.46 -13.53 -7.72
CA ILE A 142 6.60 -12.44 -8.69
C ILE A 142 7.59 -12.82 -9.80
N GLY A 143 8.69 -13.50 -9.46
CA GLY A 143 9.78 -13.77 -10.40
C GLY A 143 10.30 -12.47 -11.03
N ASP A 144 10.39 -12.42 -12.36
CA ASP A 144 10.86 -11.26 -13.12
C ASP A 144 9.78 -10.19 -13.39
N GLN A 145 8.62 -10.30 -12.75
CA GLN A 145 7.49 -9.40 -13.03
C GLN A 145 7.70 -8.01 -12.43
N LYS A 146 7.19 -6.99 -13.14
CA LYS A 146 7.15 -5.60 -12.66
C LYS A 146 5.87 -5.38 -11.86
N GLY A 147 5.99 -4.84 -10.65
CA GLY A 147 4.87 -4.50 -9.77
C GLY A 147 5.27 -3.41 -8.78
N ILE A 148 4.30 -2.76 -8.14
CA ILE A 148 4.56 -1.79 -7.07
C ILE A 148 4.41 -2.52 -5.75
N CYS A 149 5.41 -2.44 -4.88
CA CYS A 149 5.34 -3.00 -3.54
C CYS A 149 4.08 -2.46 -2.83
N PRO A 150 3.14 -3.33 -2.38
CA PRO A 150 1.94 -2.89 -1.70
C PRO A 150 2.24 -2.03 -0.47
N MET A 151 3.35 -2.27 0.22
CA MET A 151 3.78 -1.41 1.32
C MET A 151 4.14 -0.01 0.82
N ALA A 152 4.88 0.10 -0.27
CA ALA A 152 5.18 1.38 -0.89
C ALA A 152 3.92 2.08 -1.43
N LEU A 153 2.96 1.33 -1.97
CA LEU A 153 1.67 1.85 -2.41
C LEU A 153 0.85 2.43 -1.25
N ILE A 154 0.88 1.78 -0.08
CA ILE A 154 0.21 2.28 1.13
C ILE A 154 0.96 3.48 1.72
N LEU A 155 2.29 3.49 1.75
CA LEU A 155 3.05 4.68 2.14
C LEU A 155 2.73 5.86 1.22
N ALA A 156 2.64 5.61 -0.09
CA ALA A 156 2.28 6.62 -1.07
C ALA A 156 0.80 7.05 -0.99
N SER A 157 -0.09 6.22 -0.45
CA SER A 157 -1.46 6.66 -0.17
C SER A 157 -1.54 7.43 1.15
N ALA A 158 -0.66 7.13 2.11
CA ALA A 158 -0.52 7.88 3.36
C ALA A 158 -0.06 9.33 3.12
N SER A 159 0.70 9.59 2.07
CA SER A 159 0.98 10.96 1.65
C SER A 159 -0.29 11.62 1.09
N ALA A 160 -1.08 10.93 0.26
CA ALA A 160 -2.33 11.46 -0.34
C ALA A 160 -3.45 11.78 0.67
N VAL A 161 -3.35 11.32 1.92
CA VAL A 161 -4.33 11.66 2.97
C VAL A 161 -4.02 12.98 3.67
N THR A 162 -2.82 13.53 3.50
CA THR A 162 -2.52 14.90 3.90
C THR A 162 -3.13 15.86 2.89
N ASP A 163 -3.77 16.94 3.34
CA ASP A 163 -4.50 17.90 2.47
C ASP A 163 -3.57 18.68 1.51
N ASP A 164 -2.28 18.34 1.49
CA ASP A 164 -1.20 19.17 0.95
C ASP A 164 -0.38 18.49 -0.18
N ILE A 165 -0.98 17.56 -0.94
CA ILE A 165 -0.27 16.91 -2.06
C ILE A 165 -1.11 16.87 -3.33
N GLY A 166 -0.51 17.34 -4.43
CA GLY A 166 -1.08 17.17 -5.78
C GLY A 166 -0.87 15.75 -6.34
N GLU A 167 -0.90 15.61 -7.66
CA GLU A 167 -0.80 14.30 -8.29
C GLU A 167 0.54 13.61 -7.97
N MET A 168 0.50 12.30 -7.68
CA MET A 168 1.69 11.49 -7.41
C MET A 168 1.93 10.45 -8.50
N GLU A 169 3.20 10.26 -8.83
CA GLU A 169 3.69 9.23 -9.71
C GLU A 169 4.54 8.23 -8.94
N ILE A 170 4.06 7.00 -8.86
CA ILE A 170 4.79 5.87 -8.28
C ILE A 170 5.32 5.01 -9.42
N ASN A 171 6.62 4.70 -9.37
CA ASN A 171 7.27 3.79 -10.30
C ASN A 171 7.16 2.34 -9.81
N TYR A 172 7.35 1.39 -10.71
CA TYR A 172 7.52 -0.02 -10.34
C TYR A 172 8.66 -0.16 -9.34
N SER A 173 8.50 -1.11 -8.43
CA SER A 173 9.50 -1.38 -7.40
C SER A 173 10.61 -2.25 -7.95
N ASP A 174 11.84 -1.91 -7.58
CA ASP A 174 12.98 -2.79 -7.75
C ASP A 174 12.99 -3.80 -6.59
N PHE A 175 12.78 -5.07 -6.93
CA PHE A 175 12.85 -6.18 -5.97
C PHE A 175 14.32 -6.59 -5.80
N THR A 176 14.90 -6.22 -4.66
CA THR A 176 16.24 -6.64 -4.24
C THR A 176 16.17 -8.04 -3.63
N PRO A 177 17.29 -8.78 -3.48
CA PRO A 177 17.23 -10.14 -2.94
C PRO A 177 16.51 -10.29 -1.58
N THR A 178 16.54 -9.24 -0.75
CA THR A 178 15.95 -9.27 0.60
C THR A 178 14.83 -8.26 0.81
N GLY A 179 14.35 -7.55 -0.22
CA GLY A 179 13.36 -6.49 -0.02
C GLY A 179 13.09 -5.63 -1.25
N THR A 180 12.64 -4.40 -1.06
CA THR A 180 12.20 -3.54 -2.17
C THR A 180 12.76 -2.12 -2.11
N ASN A 181 12.84 -1.52 -3.30
CA ASN A 181 13.13 -0.11 -3.49
C ASN A 181 12.12 0.49 -4.46
N THR A 182 11.36 1.49 -4.02
CA THR A 182 10.28 2.10 -4.81
C THR A 182 10.48 3.60 -4.91
N SER A 183 10.56 4.10 -6.15
CA SER A 183 10.68 5.54 -6.41
C SER A 183 9.30 6.19 -6.55
N LEU A 184 9.14 7.36 -5.96
CA LEU A 184 7.92 8.15 -5.93
C LEU A 184 8.24 9.62 -6.28
N LYS A 185 7.37 10.24 -7.07
CA LYS A 185 7.48 11.64 -7.48
C LYS A 185 6.16 12.37 -7.25
N ILE A 186 6.23 13.57 -6.68
CA ILE A 186 5.09 14.47 -6.52
C ILE A 186 5.10 15.44 -7.71
N LEU A 187 4.04 15.45 -8.52
CA LEU A 187 3.99 16.18 -9.80
C LEU A 187 3.48 17.63 -9.66
N LYS A 188 2.73 17.94 -8.60
CA LYS A 188 2.27 19.30 -8.27
C LYS A 188 2.13 19.48 -6.76
N GLU A 189 2.53 20.64 -6.24
CA GLU A 189 1.99 21.14 -4.96
C GLU A 189 0.50 21.46 -5.17
N PRO A 190 -0.37 21.20 -4.18
CA PRO A 190 -1.74 21.66 -4.28
C PRO A 190 -1.79 23.17 -4.33
N GLU A 191 -2.70 23.70 -5.13
CA GLU A 191 -3.06 25.12 -5.03
C GLU A 191 -3.52 25.38 -3.59
N LYS A 192 -2.81 26.27 -2.88
CA LYS A 192 -3.29 26.83 -1.63
C LYS A 192 -4.72 27.32 -1.86
N LYS A 193 -5.69 26.66 -1.25
CA LYS A 193 -7.03 27.22 -1.13
C LYS A 193 -6.91 28.41 -0.19
N GLU A 194 -6.91 29.62 -0.77
CA GLU A 194 -7.11 30.88 -0.04
C GLU A 194 -8.46 30.90 0.69
#